data_AF-A0A9E0MPR4-F1
#
_entry.id   AF-A0A9E0MPR4-F1
#
_cell.length_a   1.000
_cell.length_b   1.000
_cell.length_c   1.000
_cell.angle_alpha   90.00
_cell.angle_beta   90.00
_cell.angle_gamma   90.00
#
_symmetry.space_group_name_H-M   'P 1'
#
loop_
_entity.id
_entity.type
_entity.pdbx_description
1 polymer ?
#
loop_
_entity_poly.entity_id
_entity_poly.type
_entity_poly.pdbx_seq_one_letter_code
_entity_poly.pdbx_strand_id
1 'polypeptide(L)'
;MAQATRRPLPSIPAVALFTVAAGGATYAVYALAHWAFGTRELGVLLFLGGLTTLLLSWQERAMAHDPRGFMLRFMTGLVIKLIAGLFAIAAILFLLPRGQGVRLALTFAVLYLAYLAFSTMRLTLRSRNLPRA
;
A
#
# COMPACT_ATOMS: atom_id res chain seq x y z
N MET A 1 -13.43 -35.19 -0.43
CA MET A 1 -12.39 -34.21 -0.01
C MET A 1 -13.05 -32.85 0.16
N ALA A 2 -13.31 -32.43 1.39
CA ALA A 2 -13.89 -31.11 1.66
C ALA A 2 -12.86 -30.03 1.31
N GLN A 3 -13.09 -29.28 0.23
CA GLN A 3 -12.36 -28.04 -0.02
C GLN A 3 -12.65 -27.10 1.14
N ALA A 4 -11.71 -26.98 2.08
CA ALA A 4 -11.74 -25.94 3.10
C ALA A 4 -11.82 -24.60 2.37
N THR A 5 -13.01 -24.00 2.35
CA THR A 5 -13.29 -22.68 1.81
C THR A 5 -12.56 -21.67 2.70
N ARG A 6 -11.26 -21.48 2.44
CA ARG A 6 -10.46 -20.45 3.12
C ARG A 6 -11.06 -19.10 2.77
N ARG A 7 -11.83 -18.54 3.71
CA ARG A 7 -12.31 -17.16 3.58
C ARG A 7 -11.09 -16.26 3.42
N PRO A 8 -11.06 -15.38 2.39
CA PRO A 8 -9.93 -14.48 2.22
C PRO A 8 -9.81 -13.59 3.46
N LEU A 9 -8.59 -13.48 4.00
CA LEU A 9 -8.29 -12.60 5.13
C LEU A 9 -8.84 -11.19 4.87
N PRO A 10 -9.40 -10.50 5.87
CA PRO A 10 -9.81 -9.11 5.75
C PRO A 10 -8.66 -8.21 5.29
N SER A 11 -8.96 -7.05 4.69
CA SER A 11 -7.97 -6.09 4.19
C SER A 11 -6.95 -5.69 5.26
N ILE A 12 -7.42 -5.33 6.45
CA ILE A 12 -6.62 -4.79 7.55
C ILE A 12 -5.46 -5.72 7.97
N PRO A 13 -5.68 -6.99 8.39
CA PRO A 13 -4.59 -7.86 8.82
C PRO A 13 -3.60 -8.16 7.70
N ALA A 14 -4.05 -8.22 6.45
CA ALA A 14 -3.17 -8.45 5.32
C ALA A 14 -2.29 -7.24 5.01
N VAL A 15 -2.84 -6.03 5.09
CA VAL A 15 -2.04 -4.80 4.96
C VAL A 15 -1.06 -4.69 6.11
N ALA A 16 -1.48 -4.95 7.35
CA ALA A 16 -0.59 -4.92 8.51
C ALA A 16 0.60 -5.89 8.36
N LEU A 17 0.34 -7.13 7.95
CA LEU A 17 1.40 -8.11 7.68
C LEU A 17 2.35 -7.64 6.57
N PHE A 18 1.79 -7.11 5.48
CA PHE A 18 2.59 -6.56 4.38
C PHE A 18 3.42 -5.35 4.84
N THR A 19 2.86 -4.46 5.67
CA THR A 19 3.56 -3.31 6.24
C THR A 19 4.72 -3.74 7.13
N VAL A 20 4.53 -4.76 7.97
CA VAL A 20 5.60 -5.34 8.78
C VAL A 20 6.69 -5.95 7.91
N ALA A 21 6.33 -6.72 6.89
CA ALA A 21 7.29 -7.31 5.94
C ALA A 21 8.07 -6.25 5.16
N ALA A 22 7.39 -5.23 4.65
CA ALA A 22 8.01 -4.10 3.95
C ALA A 22 8.91 -3.28 4.90
N GLY A 23 8.50 -3.11 6.16
CA GLY A 23 9.32 -2.48 7.20
C GLY A 23 10.60 -3.26 7.48
N GLY A 24 10.50 -4.59 7.64
CA GLY A 24 11.67 -5.46 7.80
C GLY A 24 12.62 -5.42 6.61
N ALA A 25 12.09 -5.46 5.38
CA ALA A 25 12.89 -5.32 4.17
C ALA A 25 13.57 -3.95 4.08
N THR A 26 12.86 -2.86 4.40
CA THR A 26 13.43 -1.50 4.40
C THR A 26 14.52 -1.37 5.44
N TYR A 27 14.30 -1.90 6.65
CA TYR A 27 15.30 -1.94 7.71
C TYR A 27 16.55 -2.72 7.28
N ALA A 28 16.39 -3.90 6.67
CA ALA A 28 17.50 -4.70 6.18
C ALA A 28 18.33 -3.95 5.12
N VAL A 29 17.68 -3.28 4.16
CA VAL A 29 18.37 -2.46 3.14
C VAL A 29 19.14 -1.31 3.79
N TYR A 30 18.53 -0.62 4.75
CA TYR A 30 19.19 0.47 5.48
C TYR A 30 20.37 -0.04 6.31
N ALA A 31 20.24 -1.18 6.97
CA ALA A 31 21.31 -1.81 7.72
C ALA A 31 22.49 -2.19 6.81
N LEU A 32 22.23 -2.80 5.65
CA LEU A 32 23.24 -3.16 4.66
C LEU A 32 23.92 -1.93 4.04
N ALA A 33 23.20 -0.81 3.89
CA ALA A 33 23.74 0.44 3.39
C ALA A 33 24.40 1.31 4.48
N HIS A 34 24.49 0.82 5.73
CA HIS A 34 24.96 1.56 6.90
C HIS A 34 24.25 2.90 7.11
N TRP A 35 22.94 2.94 6.80
CA TRP A 35 22.09 4.11 7.02
C TRP A 35 21.24 3.97 8.27
N ALA A 36 21.03 5.07 8.98
CA ALA A 36 20.14 5.10 10.13
C ALA A 36 18.68 4.95 9.66
N PHE A 37 18.00 3.90 10.14
CA PHE A 37 16.55 3.75 10.02
C PHE A 37 15.89 4.56 11.14
N GLY A 38 15.15 5.61 10.78
CA GLY A 38 14.61 6.55 11.74
C GLY A 38 13.08 6.64 11.74
N THR A 39 12.59 7.65 12.45
CA THR A 39 11.16 7.98 12.54
C THR A 39 10.55 8.38 11.21
N ARG A 40 11.36 8.87 10.27
CA ARG A 40 10.90 9.34 8.95
C ARG A 40 10.53 8.17 8.04
N GLU A 41 11.38 7.15 7.99
CA GLU A 41 11.12 5.91 7.27
C GLU A 41 9.89 5.19 7.83
N LEU A 42 9.78 5.17 9.16
CA LEU A 42 8.59 4.66 9.85
C LEU A 42 7.35 5.47 9.48
N GLY A 43 7.45 6.81 9.41
CA GLY A 43 6.38 7.68 8.93
C GLY A 43 5.91 7.35 7.52
N VAL A 44 6.83 7.06 6.59
CA VAL A 44 6.50 6.62 5.22
C VAL A 44 5.75 5.29 5.23
N LEU A 45 6.21 4.31 6.02
CA LEU A 45 5.55 3.00 6.15
C LEU A 45 4.14 3.15 6.71
N LEU A 46 3.96 3.94 7.77
CA LEU A 46 2.67 4.18 8.39
C LEU A 46 1.72 4.93 7.46
N PHE A 47 2.22 5.94 6.74
CA PHE A 47 1.43 6.67 5.75
C PHE A 47 0.92 5.75 4.63
N LEU A 48 1.82 4.98 4.01
CA LEU A 48 1.45 4.08 2.90
C LEU A 48 0.57 2.91 3.38
N GLY A 49 0.89 2.34 4.54
CA GLY A 49 0.10 1.28 5.16
C GLY A 49 -1.30 1.74 5.55
N GLY A 50 -1.42 2.89 6.21
CA GLY A 50 -2.70 3.50 6.59
C GLY A 50 -3.55 3.85 5.38
N LEU A 51 -2.96 4.54 4.39
CA LEU A 51 -3.65 4.90 3.15
C LEU A 51 -4.11 3.66 2.39
N THR A 52 -3.27 2.64 2.28
CA THR A 52 -3.62 1.38 1.60
C THR A 52 -4.73 0.65 2.35
N THR A 53 -4.70 0.64 3.69
CA THR A 53 -5.75 0.05 4.54
C THR A 53 -7.09 0.74 4.31
N LEU A 54 -7.10 2.07 4.33
CA LEU A 54 -8.30 2.88 4.12
C LEU A 54 -8.92 2.60 2.74
N LEU A 55 -8.11 2.70 1.69
CA LEU A 55 -8.56 2.54 0.31
C LEU A 55 -9.03 1.11 0.02
N LEU A 56 -8.27 0.08 0.43
CA LEU A 56 -8.67 -1.30 0.24
C LEU A 56 -9.95 -1.62 1.00
N SER A 57 -10.12 -1.14 2.22
CA SER A 57 -11.34 -1.38 3.01
C SER A 57 -12.56 -0.68 2.39
N TRP A 58 -12.37 0.48 1.75
CA TRP A 58 -13.43 1.15 1.00
C TRP A 58 -13.78 0.42 -0.30
N GLN A 59 -12.78 -0.06 -1.05
CA GLN A 59 -12.94 -0.78 -2.31
C GLN A 59 -13.53 -2.18 -2.12
N GLU A 60 -13.06 -2.94 -1.11
CA GLU A 60 -13.57 -4.28 -0.80
C GLU A 60 -15.04 -4.25 -0.36
N ARG A 61 -15.47 -3.21 0.37
CA ARG A 61 -16.89 -3.03 0.74
C ARG A 61 -17.78 -2.82 -0.48
N ALA A 62 -17.30 -2.08 -1.47
CA ALA A 62 -18.05 -1.84 -2.70
C ALA A 62 -18.21 -3.11 -3.54
N MET A 63 -17.17 -3.94 -3.60
CA MET A 63 -17.14 -5.18 -4.36
C MET A 63 -18.24 -6.17 -3.95
N ALA A 64 -18.69 -6.13 -2.68
CA ALA A 64 -19.76 -6.97 -2.17
C ALA A 64 -21.18 -6.51 -2.53
N HIS A 65 -21.35 -5.23 -2.90
CA HIS A 65 -22.68 -4.63 -3.11
C HIS A 65 -22.92 -4.16 -4.55
N ASP A 66 -21.87 -3.76 -5.28
CA ASP A 66 -21.96 -3.28 -6.65
C ASP A 66 -20.68 -3.61 -7.46
N PRO A 67 -20.66 -4.75 -8.17
CA PRO A 67 -19.51 -5.14 -8.99
C PRO A 67 -19.28 -4.23 -10.20
N ARG A 68 -20.30 -3.50 -10.68
CA ARG A 68 -20.13 -2.54 -11.80
C ARG A 68 -19.46 -1.26 -11.30
N GLY A 69 -19.87 -0.76 -10.13
CA GLY A 69 -19.26 0.39 -9.47
C GLY A 69 -17.85 0.13 -8.89
N PHE A 70 -17.45 -1.14 -8.77
CA PHE A 70 -16.11 -1.52 -8.29
C PHE A 70 -14.99 -0.92 -9.14
N MET A 71 -15.10 -0.96 -10.48
CA MET A 71 -14.02 -0.49 -11.35
C MET A 71 -13.81 1.02 -11.22
N LEU A 72 -14.89 1.80 -11.09
CA LEU A 72 -14.82 3.24 -10.85
C LEU A 72 -14.11 3.52 -9.52
N ARG A 73 -14.51 2.86 -8.43
CA ARG A 73 -13.87 3.05 -7.11
C ARG A 73 -12.43 2.56 -7.06
N PHE A 74 -12.09 1.54 -7.86
CA PHE A 74 -10.71 1.11 -8.03
C PHE A 74 -9.87 2.22 -8.66
N MET A 75 -10.33 2.77 -9.79
CA MET A 75 -9.69 3.89 -10.47
C MET A 75 -9.60 5.14 -9.59
N THR A 76 -10.69 5.50 -8.90
CA THR A 76 -10.70 6.62 -7.93
C THR A 76 -9.70 6.38 -6.81
N GLY A 77 -9.61 5.16 -6.26
CA GLY A 77 -8.63 4.85 -5.22
C GLY A 77 -7.19 4.97 -5.71
N LEU A 78 -6.90 4.56 -6.95
CA LEU A 78 -5.58 4.77 -7.56
C LEU A 78 -5.24 6.26 -7.70
N VAL A 79 -6.19 7.07 -8.18
CA VAL A 79 -6.01 8.52 -8.31
C VAL A 79 -5.79 9.18 -6.95
N ILE A 80 -6.58 8.83 -5.94
CA ILE A 80 -6.40 9.33 -4.56
C ILE A 80 -4.99 8.97 -4.05
N LYS A 81 -4.55 7.72 -4.27
CA LYS A 81 -3.23 7.27 -3.84
C LYS A 81 -2.11 8.01 -4.55
N LEU A 82 -2.27 8.27 -5.84
CA LEU A 82 -1.32 9.05 -6.64
C LEU A 82 -1.23 10.49 -6.13
N ILE A 83 -2.37 11.18 -5.96
CA ILE A 83 -2.42 12.56 -5.48
C ILE A 83 -1.80 12.67 -4.08
N ALA A 84 -2.21 11.79 -3.16
CA ALA A 84 -1.65 11.75 -1.81
C ALA A 84 -0.14 11.45 -1.83
N GLY A 85 0.31 10.58 -2.73
CA GLY A 85 1.73 10.27 -2.93
C GLY A 85 2.53 11.46 -3.48
N LEU A 86 1.96 12.22 -4.42
CA LEU A 86 2.57 13.44 -4.95
C LEU A 86 2.74 14.50 -3.85
N PHE A 87 1.71 14.72 -3.02
CA PHE A 87 1.82 15.63 -1.88
C PHE A 87 2.88 15.15 -0.87
N ALA A 88 2.94 13.86 -0.58
CA ALA A 88 3.95 13.30 0.31
C ALA A 88 5.37 13.49 -0.23
N ILE A 89 5.62 13.19 -1.53
CA ILE A 89 6.92 13.42 -2.16
C ILE A 89 7.29 14.90 -2.17
N ALA A 90 6.35 15.79 -2.53
CA ALA A 90 6.59 17.22 -2.49
C ALA A 90 6.98 17.68 -1.09
N ALA A 91 6.25 17.27 -0.06
CA ALA A 91 6.59 17.56 1.33
C ALA A 91 7.99 17.05 1.72
N ILE A 92 8.36 15.83 1.32
CA ILE A 92 9.69 15.28 1.57
C ILE A 92 10.77 16.14 0.90
N LEU A 93 10.58 16.55 -0.35
CA LEU A 93 11.59 17.28 -1.12
C LEU A 93 11.72 18.74 -0.71
N PHE A 94 10.64 19.38 -0.26
CA PHE A 94 10.64 20.79 0.15
C PHE A 94 11.00 21.01 1.62
N LEU A 95 10.62 20.08 2.52
CA LEU A 95 10.81 20.26 3.96
C LEU A 95 12.12 19.66 4.49
N LEU A 96 12.73 18.70 3.79
CA LEU A 96 13.96 18.07 4.25
C LEU A 96 15.21 18.61 3.54
N PRO A 97 16.38 18.62 4.22
CA PRO A 97 17.66 18.90 3.59
C PRO A 97 17.90 17.96 2.41
N ARG A 98 18.43 18.48 1.29
CA ARG A 98 18.57 17.75 0.01
C ARG A 98 19.19 16.34 0.16
N GLY A 99 20.22 16.19 0.98
CA GLY A 99 20.87 14.88 1.19
C GLY A 99 19.98 13.83 1.87
N GLN A 100 19.08 14.26 2.76
CA GLN A 100 18.16 13.37 3.47
C GLN A 100 16.85 13.19 2.71
N GLY A 101 16.37 14.24 2.04
CA GLY A 101 15.15 14.25 1.25
C GLY A 101 15.22 13.31 0.04
N VAL A 102 16.33 13.29 -0.71
CA VAL A 102 16.48 12.39 -1.88
C VAL A 102 16.42 10.92 -1.46
N ARG A 103 17.14 10.54 -0.41
CA ARG A 103 17.11 9.16 0.10
C ARG A 103 15.70 8.76 0.54
N LEU A 104 15.04 9.59 1.32
CA LEU A 104 13.68 9.29 1.79
C LEU A 104 12.67 9.26 0.64
N ALA A 105 12.83 10.10 -0.38
CA ALA A 105 11.99 10.10 -1.58
C ALA A 105 12.16 8.82 -2.41
N LEU A 106 13.39 8.30 -2.53
CA LEU A 106 13.64 7.00 -3.16
C LEU A 106 13.01 5.85 -2.36
N THR A 107 13.20 5.84 -1.04
CA THR A 107 12.53 4.87 -0.15
C THR A 107 11.01 4.93 -0.31
N PHE A 108 10.45 6.14 -0.35
CA PHE A 108 9.03 6.36 -0.59
C PHE A 108 8.58 5.79 -1.94
N ALA A 109 9.32 6.08 -3.02
CA ALA A 109 8.96 5.62 -4.37
C ALA A 109 8.94 4.08 -4.46
N VAL A 110 9.98 3.42 -3.93
CA VAL A 110 10.06 1.95 -3.91
C VAL A 110 8.92 1.34 -3.09
N LEU A 111 8.68 1.86 -1.88
CA LEU A 111 7.58 1.39 -1.04
C LEU A 111 6.23 1.66 -1.69
N TYR A 112 6.02 2.84 -2.29
CA TYR A 112 4.80 3.19 -2.99
C TYR A 112 4.48 2.16 -4.09
N LEU A 113 5.47 1.80 -4.90
CA LEU A 113 5.33 0.76 -5.93
C LEU A 113 5.00 -0.61 -5.32
N ALA A 114 5.66 -0.99 -4.23
CA ALA A 114 5.37 -2.24 -3.54
C ALA A 114 3.93 -2.29 -3.00
N TYR A 115 3.46 -1.21 -2.36
CA TYR A 115 2.08 -1.10 -1.88
C TYR A 115 1.07 -1.03 -3.02
N LEU A 116 1.43 -0.42 -4.15
CA LEU A 116 0.61 -0.39 -5.35
C LEU A 116 0.43 -1.80 -5.90
N ALA A 117 1.53 -2.52 -6.13
CA ALA A 117 1.53 -3.91 -6.61
C ALA A 117 0.72 -4.81 -5.68
N PHE A 118 0.91 -4.69 -4.36
CA PHE A 118 0.13 -5.42 -3.37
C PHE A 118 -1.38 -5.14 -3.50
N SER A 119 -1.79 -3.87 -3.53
CA SER A 119 -3.20 -3.52 -3.64
C SER A 119 -3.85 -4.02 -4.94
N THR A 120 -3.15 -3.89 -6.07
CA THR A 120 -3.62 -4.36 -7.38
C THR A 120 -3.73 -5.87 -7.44
N MET A 121 -2.71 -6.60 -6.97
CA MET A 121 -2.72 -8.06 -6.97
C MET A 121 -3.86 -8.60 -6.11
N ARG A 122 -4.04 -8.04 -4.91
CA ARG A 122 -5.10 -8.45 -3.99
C ARG A 122 -6.50 -8.25 -4.57
N LEU A 123 -6.75 -7.08 -5.13
CA LEU A 123 -8.05 -6.78 -5.74
C LEU A 123 -8.31 -7.60 -7.00
N THR A 124 -7.29 -7.85 -7.81
CA THR A 124 -7.38 -8.71 -9.00
C THR A 124 -7.66 -10.16 -8.63
N LEU A 125 -7.02 -10.69 -7.58
CA LEU A 125 -7.29 -12.03 -7.09
C LEU A 125 -8.71 -12.14 -6.54
N ARG A 126 -9.21 -11.11 -5.83
CA ARG A 126 -10.59 -11.11 -5.36
C ARG A 126 -11.61 -10.99 -6.50
N SER A 127 -11.38 -10.14 -7.50
CA SER A 127 -12.32 -9.98 -8.61
C SER A 127 -12.48 -11.26 -9.45
N ARG A 128 -11.41 -12.05 -9.58
CA ARG A 128 -11.46 -13.37 -10.24
C ARG A 128 -12.30 -14.41 -9.50
N ASN A 129 -12.44 -14.27 -8.19
CA ASN A 129 -13.18 -15.23 -7.34
C ASN A 129 -14.65 -14.83 -7.13
N LEU A 130 -15.13 -13.75 -7.75
CA LEU A 130 -16.54 -13.40 -7.70
C LEU A 130 -17.33 -14.30 -8.67
N PRO A 131 -18.52 -14.81 -8.27
CA PRO A 131 -19.39 -15.53 -9.18
C PRO A 131 -19.74 -14.62 -10.35
N ARG A 132 -19.43 -15.06 -11.57
CA ARG A 132 -19.85 -14.38 -12.79
C ARG A 132 -21.37 -14.54 -12.88
N ALA A 133 -22.09 -13.42 -12.73
CA ALA A 133 -23.52 -13.35 -13.00
C ALA A 133 -23.79 -13.47 -14.50
#